data_AF-A0A349R2X8-F1
#
_entry.id   AF-A0A349R2X8-F1
#
_cell.length_a   1.000
_cell.length_b   1.000
_cell.length_c   1.000
_cell.angle_alpha   90.00
_cell.angle_beta   90.00
_cell.angle_gamma   90.00
#
_symmetry.space_group_name_H-M   'P 1'
#
loop_
_entity.id
_entity.type
_entity.pdbx_description
1 polymer ?
#
loop_
_entity_poly.entity_id
_entity_poly.type
_entity_poly.pdbx_seq_one_letter_code
_entity_poly.pdbx_strand_id
1 'polypeptide(L)'
;DNRTLVMDSVMADLDRAIGMLPIAKSVSTVTRWTALALKTRAALFEGTYRKYRGIAEADKYLLQAVQAGDEFITNSGYTLYKATSGMSYRELFVSDDAIAQEVILARIYSSTVNLMHGIQFNIINSKQGMTKRFMNHYLMKDGTRFTEQQGWQQLTYSNEFGNRDPRMAQTILHPGYKQIGSTQVTKNQLSSATGYQPIKFVSSSAFSGASKGVSDFPLFRAAEVYLNFAEAKAELGTLTQGDLDKSINKIRERAEMASLQLNWANQYPDELLLTYYPQVSKDNMKGVILEIRRERTVELVMEGFRQWDIIRWHEGQQLAMPYYGCYFPGPGRYDMDNDGVDDLVLWTGVKESIANGVSKEIGVDIILSQGTNGYVIAYPTVKITWNDNRDYLWPIPTSERVLSGGRLVQNPGWEDSSGF
;
A
#
# COMPACT_ATOMS: atom_id res chain seq x y z
N ASP A 1 -2.02 21.36 -23.84
CA ASP A 1 -2.97 20.41 -24.42
C ASP A 1 -4.05 20.00 -23.45
N ASN A 2 -5.22 19.60 -23.96
CA ASN A 2 -6.28 19.07 -23.10
C ASN A 2 -5.93 17.64 -22.64
N ARG A 3 -6.50 17.23 -21.50
CA ARG A 3 -6.21 15.92 -20.89
C ARG A 3 -6.52 14.74 -21.81
N THR A 4 -7.61 14.82 -22.58
CA THR A 4 -8.00 13.76 -23.52
C THR A 4 -6.95 13.54 -24.60
N LEU A 5 -6.45 14.61 -25.23
CA LEU A 5 -5.41 14.52 -26.25
C LEU A 5 -4.16 13.85 -25.69
N VAL A 6 -3.68 14.32 -24.52
CA VAL A 6 -2.48 13.76 -23.88
C VAL A 6 -2.67 12.28 -23.57
N MET A 7 -3.78 11.90 -22.96
CA MET A 7 -4.00 10.51 -22.54
C MET A 7 -4.29 9.58 -23.72
N ASP A 8 -4.93 10.07 -24.78
CA ASP A 8 -5.10 9.30 -26.02
C ASP A 8 -3.75 9.07 -26.73
N SER A 9 -2.85 10.07 -26.71
CA SER A 9 -1.47 9.87 -27.19
C SER A 9 -0.70 8.85 -26.34
N VAL A 10 -0.81 8.90 -25.01
CA VAL A 10 -0.19 7.90 -24.12
C VAL A 10 -0.71 6.49 -24.42
N MET A 11 -2.03 6.32 -24.62
CA MET A 11 -2.59 5.01 -24.97
C MET A 11 -2.09 4.52 -26.33
N ALA A 12 -2.03 5.40 -27.34
CA ALA A 12 -1.52 5.07 -28.66
C ALA A 12 -0.03 4.66 -28.63
N ASP A 13 0.79 5.34 -27.85
CA ASP A 13 2.21 4.99 -27.66
C ASP A 13 2.37 3.61 -27.02
N LEU A 14 1.55 3.30 -26.01
CA LEU A 14 1.55 1.99 -25.37
C LEU A 14 1.09 0.90 -26.33
N ASP A 15 0.10 1.14 -27.18
CA ASP A 15 -0.34 0.19 -28.20
C ASP A 15 0.77 -0.11 -29.22
N ARG A 16 1.48 0.92 -29.68
CA ARG A 16 2.66 0.74 -30.55
C ARG A 16 3.74 -0.07 -29.84
N ALA A 17 4.05 0.26 -28.59
CA ALA A 17 5.04 -0.47 -27.80
C ALA A 17 4.67 -1.95 -27.64
N ILE A 18 3.41 -2.26 -27.34
CA ILE A 18 2.89 -3.64 -27.22
C ILE A 18 3.08 -4.42 -28.53
N GLY A 19 2.91 -3.77 -29.68
CA GLY A 19 3.11 -4.37 -31.00
C GLY A 19 4.57 -4.56 -31.42
N MET A 20 5.50 -3.77 -30.86
CA MET A 20 6.91 -3.73 -31.28
C MET A 20 7.87 -4.44 -30.32
N LEU A 21 7.53 -4.52 -29.04
CA LEU A 21 8.41 -5.08 -28.00
C LEU A 21 8.43 -6.61 -28.00
N PRO A 22 9.54 -7.24 -27.56
CA PRO A 22 9.67 -8.69 -27.55
C PRO A 22 8.70 -9.35 -26.55
N ILE A 23 8.29 -10.58 -26.87
CA ILE A 23 7.40 -11.40 -26.03
C ILE A 23 8.16 -12.25 -24.99
N ALA A 24 9.49 -12.39 -25.13
CA ALA A 24 10.29 -13.11 -24.17
C ALA A 24 10.30 -12.36 -22.83
N LYS A 25 9.98 -13.05 -21.74
CA LYS A 25 9.97 -12.46 -20.39
C LYS A 25 11.38 -12.01 -20.01
N SER A 26 11.44 -10.89 -19.30
CA SER A 26 12.68 -10.36 -18.73
C SER A 26 12.36 -9.51 -17.52
N VAL A 27 13.13 -9.67 -16.44
CA VAL A 27 13.00 -8.82 -15.24
C VAL A 27 13.79 -7.52 -15.37
N SER A 28 14.73 -7.42 -16.31
CA SER A 28 15.66 -6.28 -16.41
C SER A 28 15.54 -5.48 -17.70
N THR A 29 14.76 -5.96 -18.67
CA THR A 29 14.51 -5.28 -19.94
C THR A 29 13.02 -5.10 -20.17
N VAL A 30 12.64 -3.99 -20.82
CA VAL A 30 11.25 -3.70 -21.16
C VAL A 30 10.79 -4.66 -22.25
N THR A 31 9.65 -5.32 -22.02
CA THR A 31 9.03 -6.30 -22.92
C THR A 31 7.60 -5.89 -23.26
N ARG A 32 6.94 -6.64 -24.16
CA ARG A 32 5.51 -6.49 -24.43
C ARG A 32 4.68 -6.53 -23.14
N TRP A 33 5.07 -7.40 -22.20
CA TRP A 33 4.37 -7.59 -20.93
C TRP A 33 4.54 -6.39 -19.99
N THR A 34 5.71 -5.75 -20.02
CA THR A 34 5.94 -4.47 -19.32
C THR A 34 5.03 -3.37 -19.87
N ALA A 35 4.91 -3.26 -21.20
CA ALA A 35 4.04 -2.27 -21.82
C ALA A 35 2.54 -2.52 -21.53
N LEU A 36 2.10 -3.79 -21.56
CA LEU A 36 0.75 -4.17 -21.13
C LEU A 36 0.50 -3.81 -19.66
N ALA A 37 1.43 -4.13 -18.76
CA ALA A 37 1.30 -3.80 -17.35
C ALA A 37 1.17 -2.28 -17.13
N LEU A 38 2.02 -1.48 -17.78
CA LEU A 38 1.92 -0.02 -17.74
C LEU A 38 0.60 0.49 -18.35
N LYS A 39 0.12 -0.13 -19.44
CA LYS A 39 -1.18 0.21 -20.03
C LYS A 39 -2.33 -0.03 -19.06
N THR A 40 -2.35 -1.16 -18.35
CA THR A 40 -3.39 -1.39 -17.33
C THR A 40 -3.38 -0.33 -16.24
N ARG A 41 -2.19 0.06 -15.75
CA ARG A 41 -2.02 1.07 -14.71
C ARG A 41 -2.50 2.44 -15.20
N ALA A 42 -1.98 2.90 -16.34
CA ALA A 42 -2.29 4.22 -16.90
C ALA A 42 -3.78 4.34 -17.26
N ALA A 43 -4.36 3.31 -17.89
CA ALA A 43 -5.75 3.31 -18.29
C ALA A 43 -6.71 3.23 -17.08
N LEU A 44 -6.39 2.42 -16.07
CA LEU A 44 -7.15 2.39 -14.82
C LEU A 44 -7.11 3.75 -14.11
N PHE A 45 -5.92 4.35 -14.01
CA PHE A 45 -5.72 5.61 -13.32
C PHE A 45 -6.51 6.73 -14.00
N GLU A 46 -6.46 6.80 -15.32
CA GLU A 46 -7.23 7.79 -16.07
C GLU A 46 -8.73 7.54 -16.00
N GLY A 47 -9.17 6.29 -16.20
CA GLY A 47 -10.58 5.92 -16.16
C GLY A 47 -11.22 6.22 -14.80
N THR A 48 -10.56 5.83 -13.71
CA THR A 48 -11.05 6.12 -12.35
C THR A 48 -10.98 7.60 -12.00
N TYR A 49 -9.88 8.30 -12.34
CA TYR A 49 -9.76 9.73 -12.11
C TYR A 49 -10.90 10.52 -12.76
N ARG A 50 -11.23 10.18 -14.03
CA ARG A 50 -12.34 10.77 -14.77
C ARG A 50 -13.67 10.46 -14.13
N LYS A 51 -13.89 9.19 -13.81
CA LYS A 51 -15.17 8.70 -13.28
C LYS A 51 -15.57 9.42 -12.00
N TYR A 52 -14.66 9.49 -11.02
CA TYR A 52 -14.95 10.11 -9.72
C TYR A 52 -14.98 11.65 -9.77
N ARG A 53 -14.79 12.25 -10.94
CA ARG A 53 -14.88 13.71 -11.18
C ARG A 53 -15.90 14.08 -12.25
N GLY A 54 -16.72 13.13 -12.71
CA GLY A 54 -17.72 13.38 -13.75
C GLY A 54 -17.13 13.81 -15.10
N ILE A 55 -15.87 13.46 -15.38
CA ILE A 55 -15.22 13.76 -16.66
C ILE A 55 -15.63 12.69 -17.68
N ALA A 56 -15.97 13.13 -18.89
CA ALA A 56 -16.40 12.26 -19.98
C ALA A 56 -15.35 11.20 -20.36
N GLU A 57 -15.82 10.11 -20.99
CA GLU A 57 -15.00 9.01 -21.53
C GLU A 57 -14.24 8.16 -20.48
N ALA A 58 -14.66 8.17 -19.21
CA ALA A 58 -14.07 7.30 -18.19
C ALA A 58 -14.06 5.82 -18.63
N ASP A 59 -15.20 5.33 -19.12
CA ASP A 59 -15.37 3.93 -19.54
C ASP A 59 -14.46 3.54 -20.72
N LYS A 60 -14.10 4.50 -21.59
CA LYS A 60 -13.13 4.28 -22.69
C LYS A 60 -11.79 3.76 -22.16
N TYR A 61 -11.27 4.40 -21.11
CA TYR A 61 -9.99 4.00 -20.52
C TYR A 61 -10.14 2.76 -19.63
N LEU A 62 -11.25 2.63 -18.90
CA LEU A 62 -11.49 1.40 -18.11
C LEU A 62 -11.57 0.16 -19.01
N LEU A 63 -12.21 0.24 -20.17
CA LEU A 63 -12.23 -0.86 -21.14
C LEU A 63 -10.83 -1.22 -21.64
N GLN A 64 -9.97 -0.24 -21.88
CA GLN A 64 -8.58 -0.49 -22.25
C GLN A 64 -7.79 -1.18 -21.12
N ALA A 65 -8.03 -0.81 -19.86
CA ALA A 65 -7.44 -1.49 -18.70
C ALA A 65 -7.89 -2.96 -18.62
N VAL A 66 -9.18 -3.23 -18.87
CA VAL A 66 -9.72 -4.60 -18.92
C VAL A 66 -9.08 -5.41 -20.03
N GLN A 67 -9.04 -4.88 -21.26
CA GLN A 67 -8.49 -5.59 -22.42
C GLN A 67 -7.01 -5.91 -22.25
N ALA A 68 -6.20 -4.93 -21.82
CA ALA A 68 -4.78 -5.14 -21.57
C ALA A 68 -4.53 -6.11 -20.40
N GLY A 69 -5.34 -6.04 -19.34
CA GLY A 69 -5.25 -6.94 -18.20
C GLY A 69 -5.62 -8.37 -18.56
N ASP A 70 -6.68 -8.57 -19.34
CA ASP A 70 -7.13 -9.88 -19.80
C ASP A 70 -6.10 -10.55 -20.72
N GLU A 71 -5.55 -9.80 -21.68
CA GLU A 71 -4.44 -10.24 -22.55
C GLU A 71 -3.23 -10.67 -21.72
N PHE A 72 -2.85 -9.88 -20.72
CA PHE A 72 -1.73 -10.22 -19.84
C PHE A 72 -2.01 -11.49 -19.03
N ILE A 73 -3.16 -11.56 -18.35
CA ILE A 73 -3.53 -12.69 -17.49
C ILE A 73 -3.57 -14.00 -18.31
N THR A 74 -4.04 -13.93 -19.55
CA THR A 74 -4.23 -15.09 -20.42
C THR A 74 -2.93 -15.54 -21.10
N ASN A 75 -2.15 -14.60 -21.63
CA ASN A 75 -1.10 -14.91 -22.61
C ASN A 75 0.33 -14.64 -22.13
N SER A 76 0.52 -13.90 -21.03
CA SER A 76 1.87 -13.51 -20.60
C SER A 76 2.68 -14.66 -19.98
N GLY A 77 1.98 -15.66 -19.45
CA GLY A 77 2.56 -16.76 -18.68
C GLY A 77 3.13 -16.35 -17.31
N TYR A 78 3.04 -15.10 -16.87
CA TYR A 78 3.40 -14.71 -15.50
C TYR A 78 2.34 -15.22 -14.52
N THR A 79 2.77 -15.67 -13.36
CA THR A 79 1.89 -16.21 -12.32
C THR A 79 2.30 -15.66 -10.95
N LEU A 80 1.42 -15.77 -9.96
CA LEU A 80 1.75 -15.34 -8.60
C LEU A 80 2.74 -16.32 -7.96
N TYR A 81 3.75 -15.76 -7.30
CA TYR A 81 4.79 -16.54 -6.64
C TYR A 81 4.24 -17.23 -5.39
N LYS A 82 4.56 -18.53 -5.25
CA LYS A 82 4.21 -19.35 -4.09
C LYS A 82 5.47 -20.01 -3.56
N ALA A 83 5.91 -19.56 -2.39
CA ALA A 83 7.07 -20.09 -1.69
C ALA A 83 6.72 -21.40 -0.97
N THR A 84 7.74 -22.24 -0.76
CA THR A 84 7.63 -23.41 0.13
C THR A 84 7.72 -23.03 1.61
N SER A 85 8.30 -21.87 1.92
CA SER A 85 8.49 -21.34 3.29
C SER A 85 7.23 -20.77 3.93
N GLY A 86 6.15 -20.56 3.16
CA GLY A 86 4.98 -19.79 3.58
C GLY A 86 5.17 -18.26 3.51
N MET A 87 6.36 -17.77 3.12
CA MET A 87 6.66 -16.34 2.97
C MET A 87 6.51 -15.83 1.53
N SER A 88 5.57 -16.42 0.77
CA SER A 88 5.32 -16.15 -0.64
C SER A 88 5.20 -14.66 -0.99
N TYR A 89 4.73 -13.83 -0.06
CA TYR A 89 4.56 -12.40 -0.31
C TYR A 89 5.85 -11.63 0.00
N ARG A 90 6.47 -11.87 1.15
CA ARG A 90 7.67 -11.13 1.58
C ARG A 90 8.89 -11.44 0.74
N GLU A 91 9.06 -12.67 0.30
CA GLU A 91 10.22 -13.12 -0.50
C GLU A 91 10.37 -12.36 -1.82
N LEU A 92 9.28 -11.81 -2.38
CA LEU A 92 9.33 -10.90 -3.53
C LEU A 92 10.15 -9.61 -3.29
N PHE A 93 10.38 -9.25 -2.02
CA PHE A 93 10.97 -7.97 -1.62
C PHE A 93 12.25 -8.11 -0.78
N VAL A 94 12.59 -9.34 -0.38
CA VAL A 94 13.80 -9.63 0.42
C VAL A 94 14.77 -10.58 -0.28
N SER A 95 14.38 -11.16 -1.42
CA SER A 95 15.29 -11.93 -2.28
C SER A 95 16.26 -10.98 -2.96
N ASP A 96 17.51 -11.41 -3.10
CA ASP A 96 18.54 -10.62 -3.78
C ASP A 96 18.17 -10.43 -5.25
N ASP A 97 17.80 -11.51 -5.95
CA ASP A 97 17.33 -11.48 -7.34
C ASP A 97 15.80 -11.41 -7.42
N ALA A 98 15.28 -10.62 -8.37
CA ALA A 98 13.86 -10.54 -8.64
C ALA A 98 13.25 -11.88 -9.06
N ILE A 99 12.13 -12.26 -8.44
CA ILE A 99 11.44 -13.52 -8.73
C ILE A 99 10.69 -13.42 -10.07
N ALA A 100 11.33 -13.89 -11.14
CA ALA A 100 10.85 -13.80 -12.52
C ALA A 100 9.49 -14.49 -12.81
N GLN A 101 8.99 -15.30 -11.88
CA GLN A 101 7.65 -15.88 -11.95
C GLN A 101 6.55 -14.79 -11.88
N GLU A 102 6.68 -13.83 -10.95
CA GLU A 102 5.68 -12.78 -10.69
C GLU A 102 6.17 -11.39 -11.11
N VAL A 103 7.47 -11.11 -10.98
CA VAL A 103 8.06 -9.80 -11.30
C VAL A 103 8.19 -9.64 -12.81
N ILE A 104 7.57 -8.59 -13.34
CA ILE A 104 7.53 -8.26 -14.78
C ILE A 104 8.70 -7.36 -15.16
N LEU A 105 9.09 -6.44 -14.26
CA LEU A 105 10.26 -5.59 -14.41
C LEU A 105 10.73 -5.17 -13.02
N ALA A 106 12.03 -5.17 -12.79
CA ALA A 106 12.69 -4.72 -11.59
C ALA A 106 13.83 -3.75 -11.91
N ARG A 107 14.17 -2.93 -10.94
CA ARG A 107 15.48 -2.28 -10.90
C ARG A 107 16.48 -3.25 -10.28
N ILE A 108 17.48 -3.63 -11.07
CA ILE A 108 18.49 -4.60 -10.65
C ILE A 108 19.53 -3.93 -9.76
N TYR A 109 19.89 -4.57 -8.65
CA TYR A 109 20.96 -4.17 -7.75
C TYR A 109 22.03 -5.26 -7.67
N SER A 110 23.27 -4.87 -7.38
CA SER A 110 24.38 -5.81 -7.25
C SER A 110 25.55 -5.16 -6.52
N SER A 111 26.03 -5.82 -5.48
CA SER A 111 27.23 -5.42 -4.76
C SER A 111 28.50 -5.52 -5.63
N THR A 112 28.54 -6.46 -6.59
CA THR A 112 29.69 -6.67 -7.49
C THR A 112 29.98 -5.44 -8.35
N VAL A 113 28.94 -4.70 -8.77
CA VAL A 113 29.07 -3.45 -9.56
C VAL A 113 28.79 -2.19 -8.75
N ASN A 114 28.76 -2.31 -7.42
CA ASN A 114 28.51 -1.22 -6.47
C ASN A 114 27.18 -0.47 -6.71
N LEU A 115 26.14 -1.18 -7.15
CA LEU A 115 24.79 -0.65 -7.29
C LEU A 115 23.94 -1.19 -6.14
N MET A 116 23.78 -0.41 -5.07
CA MET A 116 23.07 -0.78 -3.85
C MET A 116 22.04 0.30 -3.46
N HIS A 117 21.15 -0.01 -2.52
CA HIS A 117 20.15 0.92 -2.00
C HIS A 117 20.08 0.97 -0.47
N GLY A 118 19.42 2.01 0.06
CA GLY A 118 19.25 2.25 1.50
C GLY A 118 17.87 1.90 2.07
N ILE A 119 17.01 1.17 1.35
CA ILE A 119 15.61 0.92 1.75
C ILE A 119 15.49 0.36 3.19
N GLN A 120 16.17 -0.76 3.49
CA GLN A 120 16.13 -1.36 4.83
C GLN A 120 16.66 -0.42 5.90
N PHE A 121 17.76 0.28 5.65
CA PHE A 121 18.31 1.27 6.57
C PHE A 121 17.30 2.38 6.87
N ASN A 122 16.63 2.91 5.85
CA ASN A 122 15.62 3.97 6.02
C ASN A 122 14.39 3.49 6.79
N ILE A 123 13.93 2.26 6.56
CA ILE A 123 12.83 1.66 7.32
C ILE A 123 13.18 1.59 8.81
N ILE A 124 14.39 1.12 9.14
CA ILE A 124 14.82 0.91 10.53
C ILE A 124 15.12 2.25 11.24
N ASN A 125 15.73 3.22 10.56
CA ASN A 125 16.29 4.41 11.21
C ASN A 125 15.42 5.67 11.07
N SER A 126 14.52 5.76 10.08
CA SER A 126 13.73 6.97 9.83
C SER A 126 12.37 6.98 10.52
N LYS A 127 12.19 6.17 11.57
CA LYS A 127 10.94 6.03 12.35
C LYS A 127 9.69 5.78 11.49
N GLN A 128 9.84 5.10 10.34
CA GLN A 128 8.71 4.79 9.46
C GLN A 128 7.71 3.91 10.20
N GLY A 129 6.42 4.22 10.07
CA GLY A 129 5.35 3.49 10.75
C GLY A 129 4.09 3.41 9.91
N MET A 130 3.38 2.29 10.01
CA MET A 130 2.05 2.12 9.42
C MET A 130 0.99 2.74 10.32
N THR A 131 -0.10 3.20 9.74
CA THR A 131 -1.20 3.79 10.53
C THR A 131 -2.17 2.70 11.01
N LYS A 132 -2.83 2.90 12.14
CA LYS A 132 -3.97 2.07 12.59
C LYS A 132 -5.01 1.93 11.49
N ARG A 133 -5.24 3.00 10.73
CA ARG A 133 -6.11 2.98 9.54
C ARG A 133 -5.68 1.90 8.54
N PHE A 134 -4.39 1.81 8.21
CA PHE A 134 -3.86 0.75 7.37
C PHE A 134 -4.00 -0.62 8.04
N MET A 135 -3.66 -0.75 9.31
CA MET A 135 -3.77 -2.02 10.06
C MET A 135 -5.19 -2.60 10.03
N ASN A 136 -6.22 -1.75 10.05
CA ASN A 136 -7.62 -2.16 9.97
C ASN A 136 -8.04 -2.69 8.58
N HIS A 137 -7.21 -2.53 7.53
CA HIS A 137 -7.48 -3.13 6.23
C HIS A 137 -7.21 -4.64 6.22
N TYR A 138 -6.29 -5.15 7.05
CA TYR A 138 -6.06 -6.58 7.16
C TYR A 138 -7.30 -7.27 7.74
N LEU A 139 -7.83 -8.25 7.00
CA LEU A 139 -8.91 -9.11 7.46
C LEU A 139 -8.40 -10.12 8.49
N MET A 140 -9.32 -10.91 9.04
CA MET A 140 -8.99 -12.17 9.70
C MET A 140 -8.62 -13.23 8.65
N LYS A 141 -7.89 -14.28 9.03
CA LYS A 141 -7.41 -15.34 8.12
C LYS A 141 -8.55 -16.02 7.36
N ASP A 142 -9.72 -16.15 7.99
CA ASP A 142 -10.93 -16.72 7.38
C ASP A 142 -11.66 -15.75 6.41
N GLY A 143 -11.14 -14.54 6.23
CA GLY A 143 -11.71 -13.51 5.38
C GLY A 143 -12.77 -12.63 6.05
N THR A 144 -13.10 -12.87 7.32
CA THR A 144 -14.01 -12.00 8.08
C THR A 144 -13.33 -10.69 8.46
N ARG A 145 -14.14 -9.66 8.75
CA ARG A 145 -13.64 -8.32 9.06
C ARG A 145 -13.17 -8.26 10.50
N PHE A 146 -11.91 -7.87 10.69
CA PHE A 146 -11.36 -7.60 12.02
C PHE A 146 -12.18 -6.56 12.80
N THR A 147 -12.73 -5.57 12.10
CA THR A 147 -13.49 -4.45 12.69
C THR A 147 -14.93 -4.78 13.07
N GLU A 148 -15.35 -6.02 12.88
CA GLU A 148 -16.63 -6.54 13.39
C GLU A 148 -16.43 -7.30 14.72
N GLN A 149 -15.18 -7.48 15.19
CA GLN A 149 -14.91 -8.14 16.47
C GLN A 149 -15.17 -7.22 17.66
N GLN A 150 -15.72 -7.77 18.74
CA GLN A 150 -15.93 -7.00 19.96
C GLN A 150 -14.59 -6.49 20.52
N GLY A 151 -14.51 -5.18 20.77
CA GLY A 151 -13.33 -4.56 21.39
C GLY A 151 -12.14 -4.34 20.45
N TRP A 152 -12.29 -4.52 19.13
CA TRP A 152 -11.20 -4.39 18.16
C TRP A 152 -10.43 -3.04 18.25
N GLN A 153 -11.12 -1.97 18.65
CA GLN A 153 -10.55 -0.63 18.81
C GLN A 153 -9.53 -0.53 19.96
N GLN A 154 -9.65 -1.39 20.97
CA GLN A 154 -8.88 -1.32 22.22
C GLN A 154 -7.92 -2.51 22.38
N LEU A 155 -7.73 -3.32 21.34
CA LEU A 155 -6.73 -4.37 21.35
C LEU A 155 -5.34 -3.76 21.46
N THR A 156 -4.57 -4.26 22.44
CA THR A 156 -3.15 -3.94 22.60
C THR A 156 -2.35 -4.47 21.41
N TYR A 157 -1.13 -3.96 21.26
CA TYR A 157 -0.24 -4.29 20.13
C TYR A 157 -0.18 -5.79 19.84
N SER A 158 0.20 -6.60 20.82
CA SER A 158 0.42 -8.03 20.65
C SER A 158 -0.87 -8.79 20.30
N ASN A 159 -1.99 -8.40 20.92
CA ASN A 159 -3.29 -9.03 20.72
C ASN A 159 -3.88 -8.77 19.33
N GLU A 160 -3.49 -7.68 18.67
CA GLU A 160 -4.00 -7.33 17.34
C GLU A 160 -3.52 -8.28 16.21
N PHE A 161 -2.46 -9.06 16.44
CA PHE A 161 -1.88 -9.96 15.42
C PHE A 161 -2.49 -11.36 15.38
N GLY A 162 -3.40 -11.68 16.31
CA GLY A 162 -4.04 -13.00 16.37
C GLY A 162 -4.92 -13.30 15.14
N ASN A 163 -4.68 -14.44 14.48
CA ASN A 163 -5.48 -14.97 13.36
C ASN A 163 -5.75 -13.97 12.23
N ARG A 164 -4.84 -13.03 11.96
CA ARG A 164 -4.98 -12.03 10.88
C ARG A 164 -4.58 -12.59 9.52
N ASP A 165 -4.86 -11.82 8.47
CA ASP A 165 -4.30 -12.04 7.14
C ASP A 165 -2.78 -12.31 7.20
N PRO A 166 -2.28 -13.45 6.69
CA PRO A 166 -0.86 -13.83 6.80
C PRO A 166 0.13 -12.80 6.23
N ARG A 167 -0.31 -11.91 5.33
CA ARG A 167 0.53 -10.81 4.83
C ARG A 167 0.84 -9.77 5.91
N MET A 168 0.03 -9.67 6.97
CA MET A 168 0.29 -8.76 8.10
C MET A 168 1.60 -9.11 8.80
N ALA A 169 1.83 -10.39 9.12
CA ALA A 169 3.07 -10.89 9.71
C ALA A 169 4.29 -10.80 8.75
N GLN A 170 4.04 -10.64 7.45
CA GLN A 170 5.07 -10.43 6.44
C GLN A 170 5.38 -8.94 6.19
N THR A 171 4.51 -8.04 6.67
CA THR A 171 4.60 -6.60 6.42
C THR A 171 4.97 -5.81 7.66
N ILE A 172 4.54 -6.25 8.85
CA ILE A 172 4.67 -5.53 10.12
C ILE A 172 5.47 -6.38 11.12
N LEU A 173 6.28 -5.73 11.96
CA LEU A 173 7.09 -6.34 13.02
C LEU A 173 6.22 -7.04 14.08
N HIS A 174 5.66 -8.20 13.78
CA HIS A 174 4.72 -8.89 14.67
C HIS A 174 5.40 -9.55 15.88
N PRO A 175 4.65 -9.85 16.96
CA PRO A 175 5.13 -10.68 18.07
C PRO A 175 5.77 -12.00 17.61
N GLY A 176 6.97 -12.30 18.11
CA GLY A 176 7.76 -13.48 17.71
C GLY A 176 8.54 -13.34 16.39
N TYR A 177 8.51 -12.18 15.73
CA TYR A 177 9.28 -11.95 14.51
C TYR A 177 10.78 -12.12 14.73
N LYS A 178 11.43 -12.86 13.84
CA LYS A 178 12.89 -12.98 13.75
C LYS A 178 13.35 -12.45 12.40
N GLN A 179 14.31 -11.53 12.42
CA GLN A 179 14.95 -11.08 11.19
C GLN A 179 15.63 -12.26 10.48
N ILE A 180 15.69 -12.22 9.15
CA ILE A 180 16.25 -13.31 8.35
C ILE A 180 17.69 -13.59 8.79
N GLY A 181 17.98 -14.87 9.10
CA GLY A 181 19.28 -15.32 9.61
C GLY A 181 19.50 -15.12 11.11
N SER A 182 18.57 -14.48 11.84
CA SER A 182 18.64 -14.33 13.30
C SER A 182 17.93 -15.47 14.02
N THR A 183 18.47 -15.88 15.17
CA THR A 183 17.79 -16.77 16.13
C THR A 183 17.00 -16.00 17.19
N GLN A 184 17.27 -14.70 17.35
CA GLN A 184 16.69 -13.80 18.35
C GLN A 184 15.45 -13.10 17.81
N VAL A 185 14.43 -12.98 18.67
CA VAL A 185 13.22 -12.19 18.40
C VAL A 185 13.58 -10.71 18.40
N THR A 186 13.05 -9.97 17.43
CA THR A 186 13.18 -8.51 17.41
C THR A 186 11.95 -7.90 18.08
N LYS A 187 12.16 -7.36 19.29
CA LYS A 187 11.12 -6.72 20.11
C LYS A 187 10.67 -5.40 19.50
N ASN A 188 9.38 -5.09 19.59
CA ASN A 188 8.89 -3.76 19.20
C ASN A 188 9.15 -2.74 20.32
N GLN A 189 10.16 -1.92 20.12
CA GLN A 189 10.59 -0.89 21.08
C GLN A 189 9.90 0.48 20.88
N LEU A 190 8.81 0.54 20.09
CA LEU A 190 8.16 1.80 19.70
C LEU A 190 9.14 2.81 19.09
N SER A 191 10.04 2.34 18.23
CA SER A 191 10.97 3.15 17.44
C SER A 191 10.28 3.81 16.23
N SER A 192 9.29 3.15 15.64
CA SER A 192 8.42 3.72 14.62
C SER A 192 7.46 4.75 15.20
N ALA A 193 7.13 5.80 14.42
CA ALA A 193 6.31 6.91 14.90
C ALA A 193 4.90 6.51 15.38
N THR A 194 4.37 5.40 14.86
CA THR A 194 3.03 4.88 15.19
C THR A 194 3.07 3.58 15.99
N GLY A 195 4.27 3.04 16.28
CA GLY A 195 4.43 1.71 16.88
C GLY A 195 4.23 0.54 15.91
N TYR A 196 3.70 0.73 14.70
CA TYR A 196 3.60 -0.33 13.68
C TYR A 196 4.79 -0.26 12.71
N GLN A 197 5.89 -0.91 13.07
CA GLN A 197 7.11 -0.90 12.25
C GLN A 197 6.97 -1.82 11.02
N PRO A 198 7.22 -1.32 9.80
CA PRO A 198 7.22 -2.17 8.62
C PRO A 198 8.48 -3.04 8.52
N ILE A 199 8.33 -4.23 7.95
CA ILE A 199 9.38 -5.23 7.74
C ILE A 199 9.38 -5.82 6.32
N LYS A 200 8.51 -5.33 5.42
CA LYS A 200 8.30 -5.89 4.08
C LYS A 200 9.61 -5.99 3.27
N PHE A 201 10.45 -4.96 3.35
CA PHE A 201 11.77 -4.87 2.69
C PHE A 201 12.96 -5.06 3.65
N VAL A 202 12.73 -5.67 4.82
CA VAL A 202 13.79 -5.91 5.82
C VAL A 202 14.30 -7.34 5.65
N SER A 203 15.44 -7.51 4.98
CA SER A 203 16.11 -8.80 4.82
C SER A 203 17.04 -9.07 6.02
N SER A 204 18.15 -9.77 5.83
CA SER A 204 19.12 -10.07 6.89
C SER A 204 19.79 -8.81 7.44
N SER A 205 20.37 -8.91 8.64
CA SER A 205 21.02 -7.77 9.31
C SER A 205 22.25 -7.24 8.55
N ALA A 206 22.88 -8.06 7.70
CA ALA A 206 24.00 -7.67 6.84
C ALA A 206 23.68 -6.50 5.90
N PHE A 207 22.40 -6.32 5.55
CA PHE A 207 21.94 -5.28 4.63
C PHE A 207 21.40 -4.02 5.34
N SER A 208 21.60 -3.91 6.67
CA SER A 208 21.03 -2.81 7.45
C SER A 208 21.78 -1.47 7.32
N GLY A 209 22.91 -1.42 6.62
CA GLY A 209 23.66 -0.18 6.40
C GLY A 209 23.06 0.73 5.31
N ALA A 210 23.35 2.04 5.37
CA ALA A 210 22.73 3.08 4.54
C ALA A 210 22.81 2.89 3.02
N SER A 211 23.72 2.07 2.52
CA SER A 211 23.84 1.71 1.10
C SER A 211 24.34 0.28 0.96
N LYS A 212 23.66 -0.65 1.65
CA LYS A 212 24.04 -2.07 1.69
C LYS A 212 22.99 -3.00 1.11
N GLY A 213 21.76 -2.53 0.85
CA GLY A 213 20.72 -3.36 0.24
C GLY A 213 21.07 -3.73 -1.19
N VAL A 214 20.95 -5.02 -1.51
CA VAL A 214 21.24 -5.60 -2.82
C VAL A 214 20.02 -6.27 -3.46
N SER A 215 18.90 -6.33 -2.75
CA SER A 215 17.65 -6.87 -3.28
C SER A 215 17.15 -6.06 -4.46
N ASP A 216 16.82 -6.74 -5.54
CA ASP A 216 16.14 -6.14 -6.67
C ASP A 216 14.82 -5.49 -6.24
N PHE A 217 14.49 -4.35 -6.85
CA PHE A 217 13.27 -3.62 -6.52
C PHE A 217 12.21 -3.82 -7.62
N PRO A 218 11.12 -4.55 -7.36
CA PRO A 218 10.04 -4.73 -8.34
C PRO A 218 9.39 -3.39 -8.72
N LEU A 219 9.29 -3.13 -10.02
CA LEU A 219 8.63 -1.95 -10.60
C LEU A 219 7.24 -2.29 -11.15
N PHE A 220 7.10 -3.52 -11.67
CA PHE A 220 5.85 -4.10 -12.14
C PHE A 220 5.82 -5.58 -11.76
N ARG A 221 4.67 -6.05 -11.28
CA ARG A 221 4.46 -7.46 -10.95
C ARG A 221 3.03 -7.90 -11.26
N ALA A 222 2.83 -9.19 -11.49
CA ALA A 222 1.57 -9.73 -11.99
C ALA A 222 0.36 -9.39 -11.11
N ALA A 223 0.51 -9.36 -9.78
CA ALA A 223 -0.61 -9.04 -8.88
C ALA A 223 -1.20 -7.64 -9.12
N GLU A 224 -0.38 -6.65 -9.51
CA GLU A 224 -0.90 -5.31 -9.85
C GLU A 224 -1.82 -5.38 -11.07
N VAL A 225 -1.44 -6.15 -12.09
CA VAL A 225 -2.25 -6.33 -13.31
C VAL A 225 -3.57 -7.03 -12.98
N TYR A 226 -3.53 -8.02 -12.09
CA TYR A 226 -4.72 -8.76 -11.64
C TYR A 226 -5.70 -7.83 -10.91
N LEU A 227 -5.16 -6.97 -10.03
CA LEU A 227 -5.94 -5.94 -9.33
C LEU A 227 -6.51 -4.90 -10.30
N ASN A 228 -5.70 -4.42 -11.25
CA ASN A 228 -6.13 -3.42 -12.23
C ASN A 228 -7.28 -3.94 -13.09
N PHE A 229 -7.20 -5.20 -13.54
CA PHE A 229 -8.26 -5.87 -14.29
C PHE A 229 -9.58 -5.95 -13.49
N ALA A 230 -9.52 -6.45 -12.26
CA ALA A 230 -10.70 -6.61 -11.40
C ALA A 230 -11.34 -5.26 -11.07
N GLU A 231 -10.53 -4.25 -10.72
CA GLU A 231 -11.02 -2.91 -10.43
C GLU A 231 -11.70 -2.28 -11.66
N ALA A 232 -11.07 -2.33 -12.83
CA ALA A 232 -11.66 -1.78 -14.05
C ALA A 232 -13.00 -2.45 -14.42
N LYS A 233 -13.10 -3.77 -14.30
CA LYS A 233 -14.35 -4.53 -14.48
C LYS A 233 -15.43 -4.12 -13.48
N ALA A 234 -15.07 -3.97 -12.21
CA ALA A 234 -16.00 -3.53 -11.16
C ALA A 234 -16.50 -2.10 -11.41
N GLU A 235 -15.59 -1.21 -11.78
CA GLU A 235 -15.89 0.17 -12.12
C GLU A 235 -16.77 0.26 -13.37
N LEU A 236 -16.64 -0.64 -14.34
CA LEU A 236 -17.55 -0.75 -15.49
C LEU A 236 -18.91 -1.39 -15.14
N GLY A 237 -19.05 -2.00 -13.97
CA GLY A 237 -20.27 -2.74 -13.60
C GLY A 237 -20.41 -4.09 -14.30
N THR A 238 -19.32 -4.64 -14.84
CA THR A 238 -19.32 -5.89 -15.62
C THR A 238 -18.59 -7.04 -14.92
N LEU A 239 -18.10 -6.82 -13.70
CA LEU A 239 -17.40 -7.82 -12.91
C LEU A 239 -18.30 -9.02 -12.61
N THR A 240 -17.77 -10.23 -12.82
CA THR A 240 -18.40 -11.50 -12.45
C THR A 240 -17.57 -12.24 -11.40
N GLN A 241 -18.12 -13.29 -10.79
CA GLN A 241 -17.35 -14.15 -9.88
C GLN A 241 -16.17 -14.81 -10.61
N GLY A 242 -16.34 -15.24 -11.86
CA GLY A 242 -15.25 -15.82 -12.65
C GLY A 242 -14.10 -14.84 -12.92
N ASP A 243 -14.41 -13.55 -13.03
CA ASP A 243 -13.39 -12.50 -13.12
C ASP A 243 -12.57 -12.37 -11.82
N LEU A 244 -13.23 -12.46 -10.65
CA LEU A 244 -12.54 -12.49 -9.35
C LEU A 244 -11.67 -13.76 -9.20
N ASP A 245 -12.20 -14.91 -9.61
CA ASP A 245 -11.54 -16.22 -9.50
C ASP A 245 -10.23 -16.33 -10.30
N LYS A 246 -10.16 -15.64 -11.45
CA LYS A 246 -8.94 -15.55 -12.26
C LYS A 246 -8.00 -14.40 -11.89
N SER A 247 -8.38 -13.52 -10.96
CA SER A 247 -7.62 -12.32 -10.59
C SER A 247 -7.38 -12.22 -9.08
N ILE A 248 -8.24 -11.52 -8.34
CA ILE A 248 -8.10 -11.24 -6.90
C ILE A 248 -8.06 -12.52 -6.08
N ASN A 249 -8.87 -13.51 -6.40
CA ASN A 249 -8.87 -14.77 -5.65
C ASN A 249 -7.59 -15.56 -5.85
N LYS A 250 -6.83 -15.34 -6.92
CA LYS A 250 -5.45 -15.86 -7.04
C LYS A 250 -4.50 -15.20 -6.05
N ILE A 251 -4.65 -13.89 -5.82
CA ILE A 251 -3.86 -13.15 -4.83
C ILE A 251 -4.20 -13.64 -3.42
N ARG A 252 -5.50 -13.78 -3.12
CA ARG A 252 -5.98 -14.29 -1.83
C ARG A 252 -5.57 -15.73 -1.60
N GLU A 253 -5.66 -16.60 -2.62
CA GLU A 253 -5.17 -17.99 -2.58
C GLU A 253 -3.67 -18.04 -2.26
N ARG A 254 -2.84 -17.21 -2.91
CA ARG A 254 -1.40 -17.10 -2.62
C ARG A 254 -1.14 -16.70 -1.16
N ALA A 255 -1.98 -15.82 -0.62
CA ALA A 255 -1.87 -15.30 0.74
C ALA A 255 -2.55 -16.21 1.80
N GLU A 256 -3.06 -17.38 1.41
CA GLU A 256 -3.85 -18.29 2.27
C GLU A 256 -5.11 -17.63 2.88
N MET A 257 -5.73 -16.74 2.12
CA MET A 257 -6.95 -16.03 2.48
C MET A 257 -8.16 -16.65 1.79
N ALA A 258 -9.31 -16.65 2.47
CA ALA A 258 -10.58 -17.09 1.88
C ALA A 258 -10.94 -16.26 0.63
N SER A 259 -11.48 -16.88 -0.41
CA SER A 259 -11.86 -16.21 -1.66
C SER A 259 -12.93 -15.13 -1.47
N LEU A 260 -12.76 -13.99 -2.15
CA LEU A 260 -13.76 -12.92 -2.22
C LEU A 260 -14.99 -13.39 -3.02
N GLN A 261 -16.16 -13.25 -2.40
CA GLN A 261 -17.45 -13.60 -2.99
C GLN A 261 -18.20 -12.34 -3.42
N LEU A 262 -18.48 -12.21 -4.72
CA LEU A 262 -19.10 -11.02 -5.32
C LEU A 262 -20.44 -10.67 -4.66
N ASN A 263 -21.33 -11.65 -4.55
CA ASN A 263 -22.68 -11.44 -4.02
C ASN A 263 -22.65 -11.04 -2.54
N TRP A 264 -21.82 -11.72 -1.74
CA TRP A 264 -21.69 -11.43 -0.31
C TRP A 264 -21.13 -10.01 -0.09
N ALA A 265 -20.07 -9.64 -0.81
CA ALA A 265 -19.45 -8.33 -0.67
C ALA A 265 -20.44 -7.20 -0.98
N ASN A 266 -21.23 -7.34 -2.04
CA ASN A 266 -22.24 -6.34 -2.43
C ASN A 266 -23.48 -6.35 -1.52
N GLN A 267 -23.86 -7.51 -0.98
CA GLN A 267 -24.98 -7.60 -0.04
C GLN A 267 -24.64 -6.98 1.33
N TYR A 268 -23.39 -7.09 1.76
CA TYR A 268 -22.92 -6.61 3.06
C TYR A 268 -21.68 -5.73 2.93
N PRO A 269 -21.76 -4.49 2.40
CA PRO A 269 -20.59 -3.60 2.32
C PRO A 269 -19.98 -3.31 3.70
N ASP A 270 -18.65 -3.18 3.78
CA ASP A 270 -17.95 -2.90 5.05
C ASP A 270 -18.19 -1.45 5.49
N GLU A 271 -18.72 -1.26 6.70
CA GLU A 271 -18.99 0.06 7.29
C GLU A 271 -17.74 0.93 7.48
N LEU A 272 -16.62 0.33 7.87
CA LEU A 272 -15.34 1.03 7.99
C LEU A 272 -14.86 1.46 6.61
N LEU A 273 -14.94 0.60 5.60
CA LEU A 273 -14.52 0.98 4.25
C LEU A 273 -15.45 2.03 3.62
N LEU A 274 -16.75 2.01 3.93
CA LEU A 274 -17.68 3.07 3.55
C LEU A 274 -17.27 4.42 4.13
N THR A 275 -16.85 4.44 5.40
CA THR A 275 -16.28 5.63 6.04
C THR A 275 -14.96 6.03 5.40
N TYR A 276 -14.17 5.05 4.99
CA TYR A 276 -12.86 5.32 4.41
C TYR A 276 -12.95 5.87 2.99
N TYR A 277 -13.89 5.37 2.20
CA TYR A 277 -14.02 5.65 0.77
C TYR A 277 -15.44 6.15 0.41
N PRO A 278 -15.86 7.31 0.92
CA PRO A 278 -17.20 7.84 0.72
C PRO A 278 -17.56 8.11 -0.76
N GLN A 279 -16.58 8.22 -1.67
CA GLN A 279 -16.86 8.54 -3.08
C GLN A 279 -17.35 7.32 -3.90
N VAL A 280 -17.33 6.11 -3.35
CA VAL A 280 -17.82 4.91 -4.07
C VAL A 280 -19.34 4.96 -4.16
N SER A 281 -19.89 5.38 -5.31
CA SER A 281 -21.31 5.71 -5.50
C SER A 281 -22.09 4.78 -6.45
N LYS A 282 -21.77 3.47 -6.51
CA LYS A 282 -22.49 2.50 -7.37
C LYS A 282 -23.19 1.41 -6.56
N ASP A 283 -24.52 1.42 -6.47
CA ASP A 283 -25.24 0.55 -5.54
C ASP A 283 -25.00 -0.96 -5.76
N ASN A 284 -24.95 -1.45 -7.00
CA ASN A 284 -24.81 -2.89 -7.28
C ASN A 284 -23.36 -3.44 -7.26
N MET A 285 -22.34 -2.57 -7.20
CA MET A 285 -20.92 -2.95 -7.14
C MET A 285 -20.18 -2.29 -5.98
N LYS A 286 -20.90 -1.57 -5.10
CA LYS A 286 -20.32 -0.76 -4.03
C LYS A 286 -19.41 -1.60 -3.14
N GLY A 287 -19.96 -2.69 -2.61
CA GLY A 287 -19.28 -3.54 -1.66
C GLY A 287 -18.05 -4.22 -2.25
N VAL A 288 -18.16 -4.77 -3.47
CA VAL A 288 -17.01 -5.40 -4.12
C VAL A 288 -15.93 -4.39 -4.50
N ILE A 289 -16.26 -3.16 -4.92
CA ILE A 289 -15.27 -2.10 -5.17
C ILE A 289 -14.50 -1.80 -3.88
N LEU A 290 -15.18 -1.68 -2.74
CA LEU A 290 -14.52 -1.44 -1.45
C LEU A 290 -13.55 -2.57 -1.09
N GLU A 291 -13.94 -3.83 -1.26
CA GLU A 291 -13.06 -4.97 -1.01
C GLU A 291 -11.88 -5.05 -2.01
N ILE A 292 -12.08 -4.67 -3.29
CA ILE A 292 -10.99 -4.54 -4.27
C ILE A 292 -9.99 -3.45 -3.82
N ARG A 293 -10.47 -2.29 -3.35
CA ARG A 293 -9.61 -1.22 -2.82
C ARG A 293 -8.86 -1.68 -1.57
N ARG A 294 -9.49 -2.48 -0.69
CA ARG A 294 -8.82 -3.10 0.46
C ARG A 294 -7.71 -4.04 0.01
N GLU A 295 -8.03 -4.98 -0.87
CA GLU A 295 -7.07 -5.96 -1.38
C GLU A 295 -5.87 -5.25 -2.02
N ARG A 296 -6.13 -4.23 -2.84
CA ARG A 296 -5.09 -3.38 -3.45
C ARG A 296 -4.22 -2.68 -2.40
N THR A 297 -4.84 -2.16 -1.35
CA THR A 297 -4.13 -1.47 -0.26
C THR A 297 -3.19 -2.39 0.50
N VAL A 298 -3.64 -3.62 0.80
CA VAL A 298 -2.86 -4.63 1.51
C VAL A 298 -1.76 -5.19 0.61
N GLU A 299 -2.10 -5.55 -0.63
CA GLU A 299 -1.22 -6.21 -1.56
C GLU A 299 -0.10 -5.29 -2.06
N LEU A 300 -0.36 -4.01 -2.29
CA LEU A 300 0.61 -3.06 -2.88
C LEU A 300 1.22 -2.09 -1.85
N VAL A 301 1.12 -2.40 -0.55
CA VAL A 301 1.66 -1.53 0.51
C VAL A 301 3.17 -1.32 0.34
N MET A 302 3.66 -0.10 0.56
CA MET A 302 5.06 0.31 0.39
C MET A 302 5.63 0.22 -1.04
N GLU A 303 4.80 0.03 -2.06
CA GLU A 303 5.24 -0.02 -3.47
C GLU A 303 4.94 1.30 -4.22
N GLY A 304 4.60 2.37 -3.51
CA GLY A 304 4.43 3.72 -4.07
C GLY A 304 3.04 4.04 -4.63
N PHE A 305 2.04 3.17 -4.44
CA PHE A 305 0.70 3.35 -5.05
C PHE A 305 -0.29 4.17 -4.22
N ARG A 306 -0.21 4.10 -2.88
CA ARG A 306 -1.31 4.55 -2.00
C ARG A 306 -1.75 6.00 -2.23
N GLN A 307 -0.80 6.92 -2.40
CA GLN A 307 -1.11 8.33 -2.65
C GLN A 307 -1.87 8.50 -3.98
N TRP A 308 -1.40 7.84 -5.04
CA TRP A 308 -2.02 7.91 -6.36
C TRP A 308 -3.39 7.23 -6.40
N ASP A 309 -3.56 6.13 -5.67
CA ASP A 309 -4.84 5.47 -5.49
C ASP A 309 -5.85 6.40 -4.82
N ILE A 310 -5.46 7.09 -3.74
CA ILE A 310 -6.31 8.11 -3.10
C ILE A 310 -6.69 9.25 -4.06
N ILE A 311 -5.71 9.75 -4.83
CA ILE A 311 -5.94 10.84 -5.80
C ILE A 311 -6.92 10.42 -6.89
N ARG A 312 -6.71 9.26 -7.53
CA ARG A 312 -7.57 8.80 -8.62
C ARG A 312 -8.97 8.39 -8.15
N TRP A 313 -9.10 7.93 -6.91
CA TRP A 313 -10.40 7.66 -6.28
C TRP A 313 -11.15 8.91 -5.80
N HIS A 314 -10.52 10.10 -5.88
CA HIS A 314 -11.08 11.37 -5.39
C HIS A 314 -11.30 11.39 -3.86
N GLU A 315 -10.38 10.75 -3.12
CA GLU A 315 -10.52 10.54 -1.67
C GLU A 315 -9.50 11.37 -0.86
N GLY A 316 -9.11 12.54 -1.36
CA GLY A 316 -7.97 13.30 -0.87
C GLY A 316 -8.05 13.71 0.60
N GLN A 317 -9.26 13.92 1.13
CA GLN A 317 -9.51 14.18 2.56
C GLN A 317 -8.91 13.09 3.48
N GLN A 318 -8.72 11.86 2.97
CA GLN A 318 -8.04 10.80 3.72
C GLN A 318 -6.59 11.16 4.11
N LEU A 319 -5.92 12.01 3.33
CA LEU A 319 -4.53 12.42 3.56
C LEU A 319 -4.40 13.44 4.70
N ALA A 320 -5.50 14.10 5.08
CA ALA A 320 -5.56 15.05 6.19
C ALA A 320 -5.91 14.39 7.54
N MET A 321 -6.18 13.08 7.54
CA MET A 321 -6.55 12.37 8.76
C MET A 321 -5.35 12.22 9.72
N PRO A 322 -5.55 12.27 11.05
CA PRO A 322 -4.49 12.03 12.02
C PRO A 322 -3.83 10.65 11.85
N TYR A 323 -2.52 10.60 12.05
CA TYR A 323 -1.74 9.37 11.98
C TYR A 323 -1.79 8.61 13.31
N TYR A 324 -2.87 7.87 13.52
CA TYR A 324 -2.99 6.99 14.68
C TYR A 324 -2.11 5.74 14.56
N GLY A 325 -1.54 5.32 15.69
CA GLY A 325 -0.73 4.12 15.86
C GLY A 325 -1.39 3.09 16.78
N CYS A 326 -0.57 2.27 17.45
CA CYS A 326 -1.07 1.24 18.37
C CYS A 326 -1.82 1.84 19.57
N TYR A 327 -2.71 1.05 20.16
CA TYR A 327 -3.52 1.45 21.31
C TYR A 327 -2.84 1.06 22.63
N PHE A 328 -2.91 1.95 23.62
CA PHE A 328 -2.50 1.69 25.00
C PHE A 328 -3.62 2.07 25.99
N PRO A 329 -3.96 1.21 26.96
CA PRO A 329 -4.99 1.47 27.96
C PRO A 329 -4.59 2.49 29.03
N GLY A 330 -3.30 2.81 29.20
CA GLY A 330 -2.85 3.74 30.23
C GLY A 330 -1.33 3.73 30.48
N PRO A 331 -0.86 4.40 31.54
CA PRO A 331 0.43 4.07 32.15
C PRO A 331 0.45 2.59 32.59
N GLY A 332 1.58 1.92 32.45
CA GLY A 332 1.73 0.52 32.79
C GLY A 332 2.89 -0.15 32.04
N ARG A 333 3.06 -1.44 32.28
CA ARG A 333 4.03 -2.29 31.58
C ARG A 333 3.35 -3.13 30.52
N TYR A 334 4.06 -3.37 29.43
CA TYR A 334 3.53 -4.02 28.24
C TYR A 334 4.53 -5.01 27.65
N ASP A 335 4.08 -6.24 27.48
CA ASP A 335 4.73 -7.28 26.69
C ASP A 335 4.40 -7.08 25.20
N MET A 336 5.42 -6.72 24.42
CA MET A 336 5.28 -6.29 23.03
C MET A 336 5.57 -7.40 22.02
N ASP A 337 6.13 -8.54 22.46
CA ASP A 337 6.41 -9.72 21.64
C ASP A 337 5.73 -11.01 22.10
N ASN A 338 4.92 -10.92 23.16
CA ASN A 338 4.12 -11.98 23.77
C ASN A 338 4.96 -13.13 24.34
N ASP A 339 6.16 -12.82 24.89
CA ASP A 339 7.08 -13.78 25.53
C ASP A 339 6.86 -13.94 27.06
N GLY A 340 5.92 -13.17 27.63
CA GLY A 340 5.62 -13.14 29.07
C GLY A 340 6.51 -12.19 29.87
N VAL A 341 7.38 -11.43 29.22
CA VAL A 341 8.25 -10.42 29.81
C VAL A 341 7.88 -9.04 29.27
N ASP A 342 7.72 -8.08 30.17
CA ASP A 342 7.44 -6.71 29.77
C ASP A 342 8.62 -6.08 29.00
N ASP A 343 8.34 -5.49 27.84
CA ASP A 343 9.33 -4.83 26.95
C ASP A 343 9.27 -3.30 27.02
N LEU A 344 8.14 -2.78 27.49
CA LEU A 344 7.82 -1.36 27.47
C LEU A 344 7.18 -0.97 28.80
N VAL A 345 7.61 0.17 29.34
CA VAL A 345 6.89 0.86 30.41
C VAL A 345 6.47 2.26 29.95
N LEU A 346 5.18 2.55 30.07
CA LEU A 346 4.60 3.88 29.88
C LEU A 346 4.30 4.46 31.27
N TRP A 347 4.75 5.68 31.53
CA TRP A 347 4.59 6.31 32.85
C TRP A 347 4.19 7.77 32.75
N THR A 348 3.70 8.31 33.85
CA THR A 348 3.40 9.74 34.05
C THR A 348 3.92 10.18 35.41
N GLY A 349 4.54 11.36 35.48
CA GLY A 349 5.01 11.95 36.73
C GLY A 349 6.33 11.36 37.22
N VAL A 350 6.32 10.17 37.84
CA VAL A 350 7.54 9.55 38.37
C VAL A 350 8.10 8.57 37.34
N LYS A 351 9.37 8.77 36.95
CA LYS A 351 10.06 7.91 35.99
C LYS A 351 10.12 6.47 36.48
N GLU A 352 9.59 5.56 35.68
CA GLU A 352 9.76 4.12 35.86
C GLU A 352 10.72 3.57 34.80
N SER A 353 11.65 2.72 35.23
CA SER A 353 12.61 2.05 34.34
C SER A 353 12.29 0.57 34.26
N ILE A 354 12.63 -0.04 33.12
CA ILE A 354 12.48 -1.47 32.87
C ILE A 354 13.79 -2.04 32.35
N ALA A 355 14.15 -3.25 32.80
CA ALA A 355 15.36 -3.93 32.36
C ALA A 355 15.15 -4.50 30.94
N ASN A 356 16.13 -4.30 30.05
CA ASN A 356 16.10 -4.81 28.67
C ASN A 356 14.89 -4.37 27.82
N GLY A 357 14.20 -3.30 28.25
CA GLY A 357 13.06 -2.72 27.56
C GLY A 357 13.21 -1.21 27.38
N VAL A 358 12.12 -0.57 26.96
CA VAL A 358 12.03 0.87 26.74
C VAL A 358 11.12 1.53 27.76
N SER A 359 11.53 2.70 28.27
CA SER A 359 10.73 3.55 29.15
C SER A 359 10.35 4.82 28.40
N LYS A 360 9.06 5.17 28.41
CA LYS A 360 8.52 6.36 27.74
C LYS A 360 7.56 7.13 28.64
N GLU A 361 7.79 8.42 28.77
CA GLU A 361 6.87 9.33 29.45
C GLU A 361 5.69 9.70 28.53
N ILE A 362 4.47 9.48 29.01
CA ILE A 362 3.26 9.91 28.29
C ILE A 362 3.14 11.43 28.35
N GLY A 363 2.93 12.06 27.20
CA GLY A 363 2.89 13.52 27.05
C GLY A 363 4.22 14.14 26.63
N VAL A 364 5.33 13.38 26.67
CA VAL A 364 6.68 13.84 26.29
C VAL A 364 7.28 12.93 25.21
N ASP A 365 7.55 11.66 25.53
CA ASP A 365 8.14 10.68 24.60
C ASP A 365 7.10 10.06 23.67
N ILE A 366 5.84 10.01 24.13
CA ILE A 366 4.71 9.42 23.42
C ILE A 366 3.45 10.23 23.69
N ILE A 367 2.69 10.56 22.64
CA ILE A 367 1.43 11.29 22.76
C ILE A 367 0.29 10.33 22.46
N LEU A 368 -0.68 10.25 23.37
CA LEU A 368 -1.86 9.38 23.25
C LEU A 368 -3.13 10.21 23.01
N SER A 369 -4.06 9.63 22.25
CA SER A 369 -5.25 10.34 21.75
C SER A 369 -6.26 10.77 22.81
N GLN A 370 -6.19 10.24 24.03
CA GLN A 370 -7.08 10.59 25.15
C GLN A 370 -6.28 11.06 26.38
N GLY A 371 -5.10 11.66 26.15
CA GLY A 371 -4.22 12.14 27.20
C GLY A 371 -3.34 11.02 27.74
N THR A 372 -3.85 10.21 28.68
CA THR A 372 -3.08 9.13 29.34
C THR A 372 -3.35 7.75 28.76
N ASN A 373 -4.33 7.60 27.88
CA ASN A 373 -4.65 6.36 27.16
C ASN A 373 -5.07 6.67 25.70
N GLY A 374 -5.29 5.62 24.91
CA GLY A 374 -5.76 5.74 23.53
C GLY A 374 -4.70 5.33 22.51
N TYR A 375 -4.88 5.79 21.27
CA TYR A 375 -3.95 5.51 20.19
C TYR A 375 -2.73 6.44 20.27
N VAL A 376 -1.55 5.92 19.93
CA VAL A 376 -0.38 6.76 19.65
C VAL A 376 -0.72 7.75 18.54
N ILE A 377 -0.39 9.03 18.72
CA ILE A 377 -0.50 10.06 17.68
C ILE A 377 0.90 10.35 17.14
N ALA A 378 1.16 9.95 15.90
CA ALA A 378 2.38 10.36 15.21
C ALA A 378 2.26 11.82 14.75
N TYR A 379 3.35 12.58 14.92
CA TYR A 379 3.46 13.98 14.50
C TYR A 379 2.28 14.88 14.96
N PRO A 380 1.97 14.91 16.27
CA PRO A 380 0.75 15.55 16.80
C PRO A 380 0.66 17.07 16.56
N THR A 381 1.80 17.70 16.24
CA THR A 381 1.88 19.14 15.93
C THR A 381 1.66 19.45 14.44
N VAL A 382 1.73 18.45 13.57
CA VAL A 382 1.55 18.63 12.12
C VAL A 382 0.06 18.66 11.81
N LYS A 383 -0.43 19.83 11.40
CA LYS A 383 -1.80 20.01 10.90
C LYS A 383 -1.80 19.90 9.39
N ILE A 384 -2.37 18.81 8.87
CA ILE A 384 -2.55 18.60 7.44
C ILE A 384 -3.94 19.06 7.07
N THR A 385 -4.04 19.96 6.08
CA THR A 385 -5.31 20.38 5.49
C THR A 385 -5.35 19.94 4.04
N TRP A 386 -6.51 19.55 3.55
CA TRP A 386 -6.72 19.17 2.16
C TRP A 386 -7.77 20.06 1.51
N ASN A 387 -7.42 20.66 0.37
CA ASN A 387 -8.33 21.44 -0.46
C ASN A 387 -8.70 20.62 -1.71
N ASP A 388 -9.94 20.14 -1.77
CA ASP A 388 -10.45 19.31 -2.87
C ASP A 388 -10.43 20.01 -4.24
N ASN A 389 -10.40 21.34 -4.28
CA ASN A 389 -10.34 22.10 -5.54
C ASN A 389 -8.91 22.35 -6.04
N ARG A 390 -7.88 21.92 -5.30
CA ARG A 390 -6.48 22.27 -5.56
C ARG A 390 -5.52 21.10 -5.44
N ASP A 391 -5.56 20.37 -4.33
CA ASP A 391 -4.47 19.48 -3.90
C ASP A 391 -4.39 18.16 -4.67
N TYR A 392 -5.35 17.88 -5.56
CA TYR A 392 -5.26 16.74 -6.49
C TYR A 392 -4.23 16.92 -7.60
N LEU A 393 -3.74 18.14 -7.82
CA LEU A 393 -2.68 18.46 -8.77
C LEU A 393 -1.60 19.30 -8.09
N TRP A 394 -0.35 19.07 -8.44
CA TRP A 394 0.76 19.91 -7.97
C TRP A 394 0.78 21.25 -8.69
N PRO A 395 1.30 22.32 -8.07
CA PRO A 395 1.52 23.57 -8.78
C PRO A 395 2.55 23.37 -9.91
N ILE A 396 2.32 24.05 -11.04
CA ILE A 396 3.31 24.12 -12.12
C ILE A 396 4.39 25.14 -11.70
N PRO A 397 5.68 24.77 -11.74
CA PRO A 397 6.76 25.66 -11.32
C PRO A 397 6.73 27.00 -12.05
N THR A 398 6.90 28.09 -11.31
CA THR A 398 6.87 29.45 -11.86
C THR A 398 7.96 29.67 -12.92
N SER A 399 9.14 29.07 -12.75
CA SER A 399 10.23 29.13 -13.74
C SER A 399 9.80 28.59 -15.11
N GLU A 400 9.07 27.47 -15.15
CA GLU A 400 8.61 26.85 -16.40
C GLU A 400 7.53 27.70 -17.08
N ARG A 401 6.62 28.31 -16.30
CA ARG A 401 5.59 29.20 -16.83
C ARG A 401 6.20 30.47 -17.44
N VAL A 402 7.19 31.06 -16.78
CA VAL A 402 7.96 32.21 -17.29
C VAL A 402 8.71 31.83 -18.57
N LEU A 403 9.45 30.71 -18.55
CA LEU A 403 10.21 30.22 -19.71
C LEU A 403 9.32 29.98 -20.93
N SER A 404 8.10 29.47 -20.70
CA SER A 404 7.13 29.22 -21.77
C SER A 404 6.55 30.50 -22.39
N GLY A 405 6.83 31.68 -21.84
CA GLY A 405 6.23 32.95 -22.23
C GLY A 405 4.73 33.01 -21.94
N GLY A 406 4.28 32.36 -20.85
CA GLY A 406 2.88 32.33 -20.44
C GLY A 406 2.00 31.30 -21.16
N ARG A 407 2.59 30.41 -21.98
CA ARG A 407 1.84 29.31 -22.62
C ARG A 407 1.44 28.21 -21.63
N LEU A 408 2.29 27.97 -20.62
CA LEU A 408 1.95 27.11 -19.48
C LEU A 408 1.20 27.94 -18.44
N VAL A 409 -0.07 27.61 -18.25
CA VAL A 409 -0.94 28.23 -17.23
C VAL A 409 -0.98 27.38 -15.96
N GLN A 410 -1.25 27.99 -14.82
CA GLN A 410 -1.26 27.29 -13.53
C GLN A 410 -2.43 26.29 -13.42
N ASN A 411 -2.25 25.23 -12.62
CA ASN A 411 -3.31 24.31 -12.24
C ASN A 411 -4.38 24.99 -11.36
N PRO A 412 -5.64 24.54 -11.40
CA PRO A 412 -6.73 25.14 -10.63
C PRO A 412 -6.42 25.25 -9.13
N GLY A 413 -6.81 26.39 -8.54
CA GLY A 413 -6.67 26.66 -7.10
C GLY A 413 -5.27 27.05 -6.63
N TRP A 414 -4.26 27.00 -7.50
CA TRP A 414 -2.90 27.48 -7.20
C TRP A 414 -2.71 28.93 -7.68
N GLU A 415 -1.99 29.73 -6.89
CA GLU A 415 -1.69 31.14 -7.17
C GLU A 415 -0.17 31.40 -7.10
N ASP A 416 0.33 32.48 -7.72
CA ASP A 416 1.77 32.78 -7.72
C ASP A 416 2.32 33.16 -6.34
N SER A 417 1.44 33.46 -5.39
CA SER A 417 1.70 33.71 -3.97
C SER A 417 1.58 32.45 -3.10
N SER A 418 1.11 31.33 -3.65
CA SER A 418 1.00 30.08 -2.89
C SER A 418 2.39 29.47 -2.69
N GLY A 419 3.04 29.92 -1.61
CA GLY A 419 4.43 29.61 -1.31
C GLY A 419 4.71 28.12 -1.21
N PHE A 420 5.72 27.68 -1.96
CA PHE A 420 6.51 26.47 -1.75
C PHE A 420 7.98 26.80 -1.92
#